data_AF-A0A7V9D569-F1
#
_entry.id   AF-A0A7V9D569-F1
#
_cell.length_a   1.000
_cell.length_b   1.000
_cell.length_c   1.000
_cell.angle_alpha   90.00
_cell.angle_beta   90.00
_cell.angle_gamma   90.00
#
_symmetry.space_group_name_H-M   'P 1'
#
loop_
_entity.id
_entity.type
_entity.pdbx_description
1 polymer ?
#
loop_
_entity_poly.entity_id
_entity_poly.type
_entity_poly.pdbx_seq_one_letter_code
_entity_poly.pdbx_strand_id
1 'polypeptide(L)' 'MGPTTEVFWTAFRALPAEARGAFMERLVAEPRLREELEDLLDAAVASERASEPTRPLDDVLAEVGT' A
#
# COMPACT_ATOMS: atom_id res chain seq x y z
N MET A 1 20.85 -4.13 21.98
CA MET A 1 19.67 -3.36 21.52
C MET A 1 19.93 -2.94 20.09
N GLY A 2 19.06 -3.33 19.15
CA GLY A 2 19.14 -2.88 17.77
C GLY A 2 18.60 -1.45 17.62
N PRO A 3 18.82 -0.80 16.47
CA PRO A 3 18.18 0.48 16.15
C PRO A 3 16.65 0.35 16.20
N THR A 4 15.96 1.39 16.68
CA THR A 4 14.49 1.40 16.72
C THR A 4 13.90 1.84 15.38
N THR A 5 12.64 1.49 15.13
CA THR A 5 11.91 1.86 13.91
C THR A 5 11.91 3.37 13.66
N GLU A 6 11.83 4.17 14.73
CA GLU A 6 11.82 5.63 14.68
C GLU A 6 13.11 6.22 14.10
N VAL A 7 14.24 5.56 14.33
CA VAL A 7 15.53 5.98 13.77
C VAL A 7 15.51 5.87 12.24
N PHE A 8 15.04 4.74 11.71
CA PHE A 8 14.94 4.54 10.26
C PHE A 8 13.89 5.45 9.63
N TRP A 9 12.74 5.64 10.29
CA TRP A 9 11.71 6.56 9.81
C TRP A 9 12.21 8.00 9.73
N THR A 10 12.90 8.47 10.77
CA THR A 10 13.48 9.81 10.80
C THR A 10 14.54 9.97 9.71
N ALA A 11 15.42 8.99 9.55
CA ALA A 11 16.44 9.01 8.50
C ALA A 11 15.81 9.06 7.09
N PHE A 12 14.81 8.21 6.81
CA PHE A 12 14.12 8.20 5.52
C PHE A 12 13.44 9.54 5.22
N ARG A 13 12.73 10.13 6.18
CA ARG A 13 12.06 11.43 5.99
C ARG A 13 13.03 12.58 5.77
N ALA A 14 14.24 12.49 6.34
CA ALA A 14 15.29 13.50 6.18
C ALA A 14 15.97 13.44 4.80
N LEU A 15 15.82 12.35 4.03
CA LEU A 15 16.40 12.24 2.69
C LEU A 15 15.78 13.27 1.71
N PRO A 16 16.57 13.82 0.77
CA PRO A 16 16.05 14.54 -0.38
C PRO A 16 15.07 13.68 -1.21
N ALA A 17 14.17 14.31 -1.96
CA ALA A 17 13.12 13.60 -2.71
C ALA A 17 13.68 12.53 -3.65
N GLU A 18 14.76 12.83 -4.37
CA GLU A 18 15.44 11.89 -5.27
C GLU A 18 15.97 10.65 -4.52
N ALA A 19 16.62 10.87 -3.36
CA ALA A 19 17.14 9.79 -2.53
C ALA A 19 16.03 8.94 -1.90
N ARG A 20 14.88 9.54 -1.56
CA ARG A 20 13.68 8.79 -1.14
C ARG A 20 13.15 7.93 -2.27
N GLY A 21 13.11 8.45 -3.51
CA GLY A 21 12.73 7.69 -4.70
C GLY A 21 13.62 6.46 -4.89
N ALA A 22 14.94 6.66 -4.92
CA ALA A 22 15.90 5.57 -5.04
C ALA A 22 15.82 4.55 -3.89
N PHE A 23 15.53 5.00 -2.66
CA PHE A 23 15.29 4.10 -1.53
C PHE A 23 14.05 3.22 -1.76
N MET A 24 12.94 3.82 -2.19
CA MET A 24 11.71 3.08 -2.48
C MET A 24 11.89 2.10 -3.65
N GLU A 25 12.61 2.48 -4.71
CA GLU A 25 12.94 1.59 -5.82
C GLU A 25 13.71 0.35 -5.36
N ARG A 26 14.66 0.51 -4.44
CA ARG A 26 15.41 -0.62 -3.86
C ARG A 26 14.53 -1.49 -2.96
N LEU A 27 13.62 -0.87 -2.21
CA LEU A 27 12.67 -1.56 -1.33
C LEU A 27 11.75 -2.48 -2.16
N VAL A 28 11.16 -1.98 -3.24
CA VAL A 28 10.28 -2.75 -4.12
C VAL A 28 11.03 -3.73 -5.03
N ALA A 29 12.33 -3.55 -5.25
CA ALA A 29 13.14 -4.49 -6.01
C ALA A 29 13.32 -5.82 -5.27
N GLU A 30 13.23 -5.82 -3.93
CA GLU A 30 13.39 -7.03 -3.13
C GLU A 30 12.07 -7.82 -3.05
N PRO A 31 12.01 -9.08 -3.53
CA PRO A 31 10.74 -9.80 -3.72
C PRO A 31 9.89 -9.90 -2.45
N ARG A 32 10.51 -10.25 -1.32
CA ARG A 32 9.77 -10.40 -0.06
C ARG A 32 9.21 -9.07 0.45
N LEU A 33 9.99 -7.99 0.34
CA LEU A 33 9.52 -6.67 0.76
C LEU A 33 8.44 -6.14 -0.18
N ARG A 34 8.52 -6.46 -1.48
CA ARG A 34 7.47 -6.14 -2.43
C ARG A 34 6.15 -6.79 -2.04
N GLU A 35 6.14 -8.10 -1.77
CA GLU A 35 4.94 -8.82 -1.34
C GLU A 35 4.35 -8.20 -0.06
N GLU A 36 5.19 -7.91 0.94
CA GLU A 36 4.74 -7.27 2.19
C GLU A 36 4.16 -5.85 1.95
N LEU A 37 4.69 -5.09 1.00
CA LEU A 37 4.16 -3.77 0.64
C LEU A 37 2.85 -3.85 -0.15
N GLU A 38 2.73 -4.82 -1.05
CA GLU A 38 1.51 -5.07 -1.83
C GLU A 38 0.33 -5.36 -0.90
N ASP A 39 0.51 -6.26 0.08
CA ASP A 39 -0.52 -6.56 1.08
C ASP A 39 -0.96 -5.31 1.88
N LEU A 40 0.02 -4.47 2.28
CA LEU A 40 -0.26 -3.24 3.02
C LEU A 40 -1.00 -2.19 2.17
N LEU A 41 -0.64 -2.07 0.88
CA LEU A 41 -1.30 -1.16 -0.05
C LEU A 41 -2.73 -1.62 -0.36
N ASP A 42 -2.94 -2.91 -0.58
CA ASP A 42 -4.27 -3.47 -0.80
C ASP A 42 -5.17 -3.28 0.41
N ALA A 43 -4.65 -3.49 1.63
CA ALA A 43 -5.38 -3.23 2.86
C ALA A 43 -5.74 -1.74 3.02
N ALA A 44 -4.82 -0.83 2.68
CA ALA A 44 -5.07 0.60 2.72
C ALA A 44 -6.19 1.01 1.74
N VAL A 45 -6.12 0.54 0.49
CA VAL A 45 -7.14 0.77 -0.53
C VAL A 45 -8.49 0.20 -0.09
N ALA A 46 -8.52 -1.04 0.42
CA ALA A 46 -9.74 -1.63 0.94
C ALA A 46 -10.35 -0.80 2.08
N SER A 47 -9.53 -0.27 2.98
CA SER A 47 -9.99 0.58 4.08
C SER A 47 -10.54 1.93 3.60
N GLU A 48 -9.92 2.56 2.60
CA GLU A 48 -10.44 3.80 2.00
C GLU A 48 -11.81 3.56 1.35
N ARG A 49 -11.92 2.46 0.61
CA ARG A 49 -13.13 2.07 -0.10
C ARG A 49 -14.24 1.50 0.77
N ALA A 50 -13.96 1.19 2.04
CA ALA A 50 -14.97 0.67 2.96
C ALA A 50 -16.17 1.61 3.16
N SER A 51 -15.97 2.91 2.91
CA SER A 51 -17.01 3.94 2.99
C SER A 51 -17.76 4.19 1.68
N GLU A 52 -17.33 3.58 0.57
CA GLU A 52 -17.95 3.77 -0.73
C GLU A 52 -19.35 3.16 -0.75
N PRO A 53 -20.32 3.80 -1.43
CA PRO A 53 -21.64 3.20 -1.63
C PRO A 53 -21.50 1.83 -2.28
N THR A 54 -21.97 0.80 -1.57
CA THR A 54 -22.00 -0.56 -2.10
C THR A 54 -23.32 -0.82 -2.80
N ARG A 55 -23.31 -1.76 -3.74
CA ARG A 55 -24.51 -2.26 -4.40
C ARG A 55 -24.56 -3.79 -4.27
N PRO A 56 -25.72 -4.39 -4.00
CA PRO A 56 -25.87 -5.84 -4.01
C PRO A 56 -25.44 -6.44 -5.36
N LEU A 57 -24.76 -7.59 -5.33
CA LEU A 57 -24.36 -8.29 -6.55
C LEU A 57 -25.58 -8.69 -7.39
N ASP A 58 -26.67 -9.09 -6.75
CA ASP A 58 -27.92 -9.47 -7.43
C ASP A 58 -28.50 -8.32 -8.27
N ASP A 59 -28.43 -7.08 -7.75
CA ASP A 59 -28.88 -5.89 -8.48
C ASP A 59 -27.98 -5.63 -9.70
N VAL A 60 -26.68 -5.93 -9.62
CA VAL A 60 -25.79 -5.90 -10.80
C VAL A 60 -26.23 -6.94 -11.82
N LEU A 61 -26.38 -8.19 -11.40
CA LEU A 61 -26.68 -9.30 -12.30
C LEU A 61 -28.02 -9.14 -13.03
N ALA A 62 -29.02 -8.56 -12.37
CA ALA A 62 -30.31 -8.24 -12.98
C ALA A 62 -30.22 -7.18 -14.10
N GLU A 63 -29.29 -6.22 -13.98
CA GLU A 63 -29.07 -5.18 -15.00
C GLU A 63 -28.30 -5.70 -16.23
N VAL A 64 -27.29 -6.54 -16.03
CA VAL A 64 -26.45 -7.07 -17.13
C VAL A 64 -27.08 -8.22 -17.90
N GLY A 65 -28.24 -8.74 -17.49
CA GLY A 65 -29.04 -9.69 -18.26
C GLY A 65 -28.28 -10.96 -18.63
N THR A 66 -27.84 -11.72 -17.61
CA THR A 66 -27.24 -13.05 -17.81
C THR A 66 -28.28 -14.15 -17.66
#